data_AF-A0A535M041-F1
#
_entry.id   AF-A0A535M041-F1
#
_cell.length_a   1.000
_cell.length_b   1.000
_cell.length_c   1.000
_cell.angle_alpha   90.00
_cell.angle_beta   90.00
_cell.angle_gamma   90.00
#
_symmetry.space_group_name_H-M   'P 1'
#
loop_
_entity.id
_entity.type
_entity.pdbx_description
1 polymer ?
#
loop_
_entity_poly.entity_id
_entity_poly.type
_entity_poly.pdbx_seq_one_letter_code
_entity_poly.pdbx_strand_id
1 'polypeptide(L)'
;MREVVLGATAHQEVPFERLVRELQPARDPGRHPLFRVMLDLESRPPALRLRGVAVTAVPLDTGTAKFDLALTMTEGPDGLAGRLEYRCDLFDEATAERIVTHLQALLTCVTADPERRLSTIPLLGERERHRLLVEWNDTAADVDAHRCIHQLVEEWAARRPDATAVVSGERSLTYAELNHGVNQLAHHLRVLGVGPEVPVGVCMERSAELVVALLGILKAGGAYVPLDPENPAERLRFMLEDCAAPVVLTRSGLVDTLPDREGT
;
A
#
# COMPACT_ATOMS: atom_id res chain seq x y z
N MET A 1 -26.68 -19.95 -6.71
CA MET A 1 -27.36 -18.79 -6.06
C MET A 1 -28.88 -18.89 -6.12
N ARG A 2 -29.50 -19.08 -7.29
CA ARG A 2 -30.97 -19.25 -7.41
C ARG A 2 -31.55 -20.32 -6.49
N GLU A 3 -30.93 -21.51 -6.45
CA GLU A 3 -31.37 -22.61 -5.59
C GLU A 3 -31.34 -22.25 -4.10
N VAL A 4 -30.29 -21.54 -3.65
CA VAL A 4 -30.15 -21.06 -2.27
C VAL A 4 -31.25 -20.06 -1.92
N VAL A 5 -31.53 -19.10 -2.81
CA VAL A 5 -32.60 -18.10 -2.59
C VAL A 5 -33.96 -18.78 -2.54
N LEU A 6 -34.26 -19.68 -3.47
CA LEU A 6 -35.53 -20.42 -3.47
C LEU A 6 -35.70 -21.29 -2.23
N GLY A 7 -34.64 -21.96 -1.78
CA GLY A 7 -34.64 -22.71 -0.53
C GLY A 7 -34.89 -21.83 0.69
N ALA A 8 -34.27 -20.64 0.75
CA ALA A 8 -34.51 -19.68 1.82
C ALA A 8 -35.96 -19.15 1.82
N THR A 9 -36.49 -18.79 0.64
CA THR A 9 -37.88 -18.33 0.50
C THR A 9 -38.89 -19.39 0.92
N ALA A 10 -38.61 -20.68 0.68
CA ALA A 10 -39.47 -21.78 1.13
C ALA A 10 -39.63 -21.86 2.67
N HIS A 11 -38.73 -21.21 3.42
CA HIS A 11 -38.73 -21.17 4.89
C HIS A 11 -38.88 -19.75 5.45
N GLN A 12 -39.39 -18.80 4.66
CA GLN A 12 -39.51 -17.38 5.04
C GLN A 12 -40.41 -17.11 6.27
N GLU A 13 -41.28 -18.05 6.63
CA GLU A 13 -42.17 -17.96 7.78
C GLU A 13 -41.45 -18.11 9.13
N VAL A 14 -40.16 -18.52 9.12
CA VAL A 14 -39.37 -18.62 10.35
C VAL A 14 -39.00 -17.22 10.83
N PRO A 15 -39.42 -16.80 12.05
CA PRO A 15 -39.10 -15.47 12.56
C PRO A 15 -37.58 -15.27 12.71
N PHE A 16 -37.09 -14.09 12.33
CA PHE A 16 -35.68 -13.76 12.39
C PHE A 16 -35.10 -13.88 13.81
N GLU A 17 -35.86 -13.50 14.83
CA GLU A 17 -35.47 -13.59 16.24
C GLU A 17 -35.21 -15.04 16.66
N ARG A 18 -35.94 -15.99 16.08
CA ARG A 18 -35.73 -17.41 16.34
C ARG A 18 -34.40 -17.87 15.75
N LEU A 19 -34.06 -17.43 14.53
CA LEU A 19 -32.77 -17.73 13.90
C LEU A 19 -31.60 -17.18 14.72
N VAL A 20 -31.68 -15.92 15.17
CA VAL A 20 -30.64 -15.32 16.02
C VAL A 20 -30.46 -16.09 17.32
N ARG A 21 -31.57 -16.54 17.93
CA ARG A 21 -31.52 -17.31 19.17
C ARG A 21 -30.85 -18.68 19.00
N GLU A 22 -31.14 -19.39 17.91
CA GLU A 22 -30.55 -20.72 17.68
C GLU A 22 -29.10 -20.65 17.18
N LEU A 23 -28.75 -19.65 16.37
CA LEU A 23 -27.39 -19.49 15.83
C LEU A 23 -26.41 -18.88 16.83
N GLN A 24 -26.91 -18.21 17.89
CA GLN A 24 -26.12 -17.59 18.95
C GLN A 24 -24.88 -16.82 18.45
N PRO A 25 -25.02 -15.87 17.51
CA PRO A 25 -23.88 -15.12 17.01
C PRO A 25 -23.24 -14.26 18.13
N ALA A 26 -21.96 -13.94 17.98
CA ALA A 26 -21.27 -13.01 18.87
C ALA A 26 -22.02 -11.66 18.89
N ARG A 27 -22.36 -11.19 20.09
CA ARG A 27 -23.14 -9.95 20.26
C ARG A 27 -22.23 -8.74 20.16
N ASP A 28 -22.52 -7.87 19.20
CA ASP A 28 -21.96 -6.53 19.08
C ASP A 28 -23.12 -5.52 19.01
N PRO A 29 -23.31 -4.65 20.02
CA PRO A 29 -24.42 -3.70 20.05
C PRO A 29 -24.38 -2.66 18.92
N GLY A 30 -23.24 -2.49 18.24
CA GLY A 30 -23.10 -1.61 17.08
C GLY A 30 -23.40 -2.28 15.73
N ARG A 31 -23.81 -3.55 15.71
CA ARG A 31 -23.97 -4.35 14.50
C ARG A 31 -25.27 -5.14 14.48
N HIS A 32 -25.79 -5.33 13.27
CA HIS A 32 -26.90 -6.24 13.05
C HIS A 32 -26.40 -7.71 13.17
N PRO A 33 -27.14 -8.60 13.85
CA PRO A 33 -26.61 -9.84 14.43
C PRO A 33 -26.18 -10.93 13.43
N LEU A 34 -26.66 -10.91 12.18
CA LEU A 34 -26.35 -11.95 11.18
C LEU A 34 -25.79 -11.42 9.85
N PHE A 35 -26.15 -10.19 9.47
CA PHE A 35 -25.73 -9.58 8.21
C PHE A 35 -25.73 -8.06 8.35
N ARG A 36 -24.95 -7.37 7.52
CA ARG A 36 -24.74 -5.92 7.61
C ARG A 36 -25.19 -5.16 6.36
N VAL A 37 -25.41 -5.89 5.26
CA VAL A 37 -25.89 -5.37 3.99
C VAL A 37 -27.25 -5.98 3.69
N MET A 38 -28.24 -5.13 3.42
CA MET A 38 -29.59 -5.55 3.03
C MET A 38 -29.82 -5.25 1.55
N LEU A 39 -30.38 -6.21 0.82
CA LEU A 39 -30.95 -6.00 -0.50
C LEU A 39 -32.44 -6.31 -0.38
N ASP A 40 -33.27 -5.33 -0.73
CA ASP A 40 -34.71 -5.46 -0.78
C ASP A 40 -35.20 -5.21 -2.21
N LEU A 41 -36.06 -6.10 -2.71
CA LEU A 41 -36.66 -5.99 -4.03
C LEU A 41 -38.18 -5.95 -3.86
N GLU A 42 -38.73 -4.76 -3.98
CA GLU A 42 -40.15 -4.51 -3.78
C GLU A 42 -40.89 -4.46 -5.12
N SER A 43 -42.04 -5.15 -5.17
CA SER A 43 -43.06 -4.84 -6.18
C SER A 43 -43.78 -3.57 -5.77
N ARG A 44 -43.93 -2.61 -6.69
CA ARG A 44 -44.62 -1.35 -6.41
C ARG A 44 -46.01 -1.62 -5.81
N PRO A 45 -46.34 -1.11 -4.62
CA PRO A 45 -47.66 -1.31 -4.05
C PRO A 45 -48.71 -0.65 -4.96
N PRO A 46 -49.92 -1.23 -5.06
CA PRO A 46 -50.97 -0.66 -5.88
C PRO A 46 -51.31 0.75 -5.40
N ALA A 47 -51.52 1.69 -6.35
CA ALA A 47 -51.84 3.07 -6.02
C ALA A 47 -53.11 3.12 -5.13
N LEU A 48 -53.00 3.74 -3.96
CA LEU A 48 -54.15 3.94 -3.08
C LEU A 48 -55.14 4.87 -3.77
N ARG A 49 -56.32 4.34 -4.11
CA ARG A 49 -57.39 5.13 -4.74
C ARG A 49 -58.46 5.48 -3.71
N LEU A 50 -58.57 6.78 -3.40
CA LEU A 50 -59.66 7.34 -2.62
C LEU A 50 -60.58 8.13 -3.56
N ARG A 51 -61.90 7.99 -3.40
CA ARG A 51 -62.85 8.73 -4.26
C ARG A 51 -62.73 10.22 -4.02
N GLY A 52 -62.49 10.98 -5.08
CA GLY A 52 -62.41 12.44 -5.05
C GLY A 52 -61.12 13.02 -4.45
N VAL A 53 -60.10 12.19 -4.18
CA VAL A 53 -58.83 12.62 -3.57
C VAL A 53 -57.66 12.05 -4.35
N ALA A 54 -56.73 12.92 -4.78
CA ALA A 54 -55.45 12.49 -5.31
C ALA A 54 -54.53 12.11 -4.14
N VAL A 55 -53.96 10.91 -4.19
CA VAL A 55 -53.03 10.41 -3.17
C VAL A 55 -51.65 10.27 -3.80
N THR A 56 -50.66 10.93 -3.21
CA THR A 56 -49.24 10.80 -3.55
C THR A 56 -48.48 10.37 -2.31
N ALA A 57 -47.65 9.33 -2.45
CA ALA A 57 -46.73 8.93 -1.40
C ALA A 57 -45.65 10.01 -1.25
N VAL A 58 -45.43 10.46 -0.03
CA VAL A 58 -44.31 11.34 0.32
C VAL A 58 -43.26 10.46 1.01
N PRO A 59 -42.05 10.32 0.46
CA PRO A 59 -41.00 9.58 1.14
C PRO A 59 -40.65 10.27 2.46
N LEU A 60 -40.62 9.50 3.54
CA LEU A 60 -40.18 9.96 4.85
C LEU A 60 -38.70 9.60 5.02
N ASP A 61 -37.85 10.60 5.17
CA ASP A 61 -36.48 10.37 5.60
C ASP A 61 -36.46 10.31 7.13
N THR A 62 -36.16 9.12 7.68
CA THR A 62 -36.08 8.90 9.13
C THR A 62 -34.74 9.32 9.71
N GLY A 63 -33.77 9.75 8.90
CA GLY A 63 -32.42 10.15 9.33
C GLY A 63 -31.64 9.04 10.04
N THR A 64 -32.07 7.79 9.92
CA THR A 64 -31.55 6.64 10.66
C THR A 64 -31.38 5.46 9.72
N ALA A 65 -30.17 4.91 9.69
CA ALA A 65 -29.85 3.71 8.91
C ALA A 65 -29.88 2.46 9.81
N LYS A 66 -30.70 1.48 9.45
CA LYS A 66 -30.89 0.24 10.23
C LYS A 66 -29.78 -0.80 10.02
N PHE A 67 -29.10 -0.70 8.88
CA PHE A 67 -28.00 -1.55 8.45
C PHE A 67 -26.82 -0.67 8.04
N ASP A 68 -25.63 -1.26 7.89
CA ASP A 68 -24.48 -0.49 7.40
C ASP A 68 -24.73 0.03 5.98
N LEU A 69 -25.32 -0.83 5.12
CA LEU A 69 -25.82 -0.52 3.79
C LEU A 69 -27.16 -1.23 3.54
N ALA A 70 -28.15 -0.52 3.02
CA ALA A 70 -29.42 -1.10 2.60
C ALA A 70 -29.80 -0.57 1.21
N LEU A 71 -29.85 -1.46 0.22
CA LEU A 71 -30.29 -1.15 -1.12
C LEU A 71 -31.72 -1.64 -1.29
N THR A 72 -32.67 -0.72 -1.46
CA THR A 72 -34.04 -1.04 -1.85
C THR A 72 -34.20 -0.79 -3.34
N MET A 73 -34.71 -1.76 -4.07
CA MET A 73 -35.01 -1.65 -5.48
C MET A 73 -36.51 -1.85 -5.70
N THR A 74 -37.13 -1.00 -6.51
CA THR A 74 -38.54 -1.07 -6.84
C THR A 74 -38.71 -1.19 -8.34
N GLU A 75 -39.52 -2.16 -8.77
CA GLU A 75 -39.86 -2.34 -10.18
C GLU A 75 -40.91 -1.30 -10.62
N GLY A 76 -40.58 -0.56 -11.67
CA GLY A 76 -41.42 0.45 -12.31
C GLY A 76 -41.63 0.17 -13.80
N PRO A 77 -42.50 0.95 -14.47
CA PRO A 77 -42.82 0.75 -15.88
C PRO A 77 -41.62 0.91 -16.82
N ASP A 78 -40.64 1.74 -16.44
CA ASP A 78 -39.46 2.05 -17.25
C ASP A 78 -38.19 1.30 -16.77
N GLY A 79 -38.33 0.38 -15.80
CA GLY A 79 -37.23 -0.40 -15.24
C GLY A 79 -37.16 -0.37 -13.71
N LEU A 80 -35.98 -0.66 -13.16
CA LEU A 80 -35.73 -0.70 -11.72
C LEU A 80 -35.29 0.68 -11.21
N ALA A 81 -35.97 1.20 -10.19
CA ALA A 81 -35.52 2.34 -9.41
C ALA A 81 -34.88 1.86 -8.11
N GLY A 82 -33.78 2.48 -7.67
CA GLY A 82 -33.06 2.08 -6.46
C GLY A 82 -32.88 3.22 -5.47
N ARG A 83 -32.91 2.91 -4.16
CA ARG A 83 -32.54 3.80 -3.06
C ARG A 83 -31.48 3.11 -2.23
N LEU A 84 -30.31 3.74 -2.07
CA LEU A 84 -29.28 3.29 -1.15
C LEU A 84 -29.36 4.09 0.15
N GLU A 85 -29.58 3.40 1.26
CA GLU A 85 -29.47 3.93 2.62
C GLU A 85 -28.18 3.42 3.25
N TYR A 86 -27.44 4.28 3.94
CA TYR A 86 -26.13 3.95 4.50
C TYR A 86 -25.90 4.67 5.84
N ARG A 87 -25.03 4.09 6.68
CA ARG A 87 -24.63 4.74 7.94
C ARG A 87 -23.56 5.80 7.69
N CYS A 88 -23.85 7.05 8.02
CA CYS A 88 -22.91 8.16 7.87
C CYS A 88 -21.66 8.05 8.76
N ASP A 89 -21.73 7.29 9.86
CA ASP A 89 -20.54 6.98 10.68
C ASP A 89 -19.52 6.07 9.95
N LEU A 90 -19.96 5.38 8.90
CA LEU A 90 -19.17 4.39 8.15
C LEU A 90 -18.88 4.82 6.72
N PHE A 91 -19.80 5.55 6.09
CA PHE A 91 -19.71 5.96 4.68
C PHE A 91 -20.07 7.43 4.54
N ASP A 92 -19.23 8.16 3.81
CA ASP A 92 -19.59 9.47 3.30
C ASP A 92 -20.40 9.34 1.99
N GLU A 93 -21.02 10.44 1.58
CA GLU A 93 -21.83 10.51 0.36
C GLU A 93 -21.03 10.09 -0.89
N ALA A 94 -19.79 10.58 -1.02
CA ALA A 94 -18.92 10.24 -2.14
C ALA A 94 -18.64 8.73 -2.23
N THR A 95 -18.50 8.05 -1.08
CA THR A 95 -18.31 6.60 -1.03
C THR A 95 -19.59 5.86 -1.40
N ALA A 96 -20.74 6.30 -0.91
CA ALA A 96 -22.03 5.71 -1.27
C ALA A 96 -22.32 5.85 -2.78
N GLU A 97 -22.10 7.03 -3.36
CA GLU A 97 -22.21 7.26 -4.80
C GLU A 97 -21.29 6.36 -5.62
N ARG A 98 -20.04 6.18 -5.16
CA ARG A 98 -19.08 5.27 -5.80
C ARG A 98 -19.54 3.82 -5.76
N ILE A 99 -20.09 3.35 -4.63
CA ILE A 99 -20.66 1.99 -4.52
C ILE A 99 -21.79 1.80 -5.53
N VAL A 100 -22.70 2.78 -5.66
CA VAL A 100 -23.79 2.72 -6.65
C VAL A 100 -23.23 2.70 -8.08
N THR A 101 -22.23 3.52 -8.36
CA THR A 101 -21.56 3.56 -9.69
C THR A 101 -20.93 2.20 -10.03
N HIS A 102 -20.27 1.55 -9.08
CA HIS A 102 -19.69 0.21 -9.26
C HIS A 102 -20.77 -0.85 -9.48
N LEU A 103 -21.88 -0.78 -8.74
CA LEU A 103 -23.01 -1.69 -8.94
C LEU A 103 -23.62 -1.52 -10.34
N GLN A 104 -23.79 -0.28 -10.81
CA GLN A 104 -24.27 -0.01 -12.16
C GLN A 104 -23.32 -0.55 -13.24
N ALA A 105 -22.01 -0.37 -13.07
CA ALA A 105 -21.01 -0.92 -13.99
C ALA A 105 -21.07 -2.45 -14.06
N LEU A 106 -21.21 -3.11 -12.90
CA LEU A 106 -21.39 -4.56 -12.81
C LEU A 106 -22.68 -5.01 -13.51
N LEU A 107 -23.82 -4.39 -13.21
CA LEU A 107 -25.12 -4.74 -13.80
C LEU A 107 -25.12 -4.55 -15.32
N THR A 108 -24.47 -3.49 -15.80
CA THR A 108 -24.31 -3.23 -17.25
C THR A 108 -23.48 -4.32 -17.92
N CYS A 109 -22.37 -4.74 -17.30
CA CYS A 109 -21.53 -5.79 -17.87
C CYS A 109 -22.22 -7.16 -17.89
N VAL A 110 -22.89 -7.53 -16.79
CA VAL A 110 -23.57 -8.84 -16.69
C VAL A 110 -24.78 -8.92 -17.63
N THR A 111 -25.49 -7.81 -17.86
CA THR A 111 -26.64 -7.81 -18.79
C THR A 111 -26.20 -7.82 -20.26
N ALA A 112 -25.06 -7.22 -20.60
CA ALA A 112 -24.51 -7.23 -21.96
C ALA A 112 -23.90 -8.58 -22.36
N ASP A 113 -23.24 -9.28 -21.42
CA ASP A 113 -22.64 -10.60 -21.64
C ASP A 113 -22.83 -11.51 -20.42
N PRO A 114 -23.96 -12.25 -20.35
CA PRO A 114 -24.30 -13.10 -19.20
C PRO A 114 -23.33 -14.27 -18.97
N GLU A 115 -22.60 -14.71 -20.00
CA GLU A 115 -21.64 -15.83 -19.91
C GLU A 115 -20.24 -15.35 -19.47
N ARG A 116 -20.04 -14.03 -19.37
CA ARG A 116 -18.78 -13.45 -18.91
C ARG A 116 -18.46 -13.90 -17.50
N ARG A 117 -17.20 -14.31 -17.28
CA ARG A 117 -16.70 -14.63 -15.93
C ARG A 117 -16.74 -13.40 -15.02
N LEU A 118 -17.38 -13.54 -13.86
CA LEU A 118 -17.50 -12.48 -12.84
C LEU A 118 -16.15 -11.86 -12.46
N SER A 119 -15.08 -12.66 -12.39
CA SER A 119 -13.73 -12.18 -12.05
C SER A 119 -13.12 -11.23 -13.08
N THR A 120 -13.69 -11.13 -14.27
CA THR A 120 -13.19 -10.26 -15.36
C THR A 120 -13.99 -8.97 -15.51
N ILE A 121 -15.03 -8.78 -14.70
CA ILE A 121 -15.91 -7.62 -14.81
C ILE A 121 -15.23 -6.41 -14.17
N PRO A 122 -15.04 -5.30 -14.91
CA PRO A 122 -14.47 -4.08 -14.34
C PRO A 122 -15.50 -3.42 -13.41
N LEU A 123 -15.20 -3.37 -12.12
CA LEU A 123 -16.01 -2.63 -11.14
C LEU A 123 -15.77 -1.13 -11.19
N LEU A 124 -14.52 -0.73 -11.47
CA LEU A 124 -14.11 0.66 -11.55
C LEU A 124 -14.59 1.27 -12.86
N GLY A 125 -15.32 2.38 -12.76
CA GLY A 125 -15.63 3.20 -13.93
C GLY A 125 -14.37 3.78 -14.56
N GLU A 126 -14.45 4.18 -15.83
CA GLU A 126 -13.32 4.68 -16.61
C GLU A 126 -12.59 5.84 -15.92
N ARG A 127 -13.33 6.82 -15.37
CA ARG A 127 -12.76 7.97 -14.65
C ARG A 127 -11.96 7.56 -13.41
N GLU A 128 -12.49 6.63 -12.61
CA GLU A 128 -11.81 6.17 -11.40
C GLU A 128 -10.57 5.36 -11.76
N ARG A 129 -10.68 4.49 -12.77
CA ARG A 129 -9.54 3.74 -13.30
C ARG A 129 -8.45 4.69 -13.82
N HIS A 130 -8.82 5.75 -14.55
CA HIS A 130 -7.87 6.76 -15.03
C HIS A 130 -7.16 7.44 -13.86
N ARG A 131 -7.90 7.87 -12.84
CA ARG A 131 -7.30 8.48 -11.65
C ARG A 131 -6.27 7.57 -10.98
N LEU A 132 -6.64 6.30 -10.76
CA LEU A 132 -5.79 5.34 -10.07
C LEU A 132 -4.55 4.93 -10.87
N LEU A 133 -4.68 4.79 -12.19
CA LEU A 133 -3.62 4.27 -13.04
C LEU A 133 -2.74 5.36 -13.65
N VAL A 134 -3.30 6.55 -13.88
CA VAL A 134 -2.62 7.66 -14.56
C VAL A 134 -2.37 8.79 -13.59
N GLU A 135 -3.43 9.46 -13.10
CA GLU A 135 -3.26 10.71 -12.32
C GLU A 135 -2.42 10.53 -11.05
N TRP A 136 -2.63 9.44 -10.31
CA TRP A 136 -1.85 9.16 -9.09
C TRP A 136 -0.46 8.60 -9.38
N ASN A 137 -0.23 8.07 -10.58
CA ASN A 137 1.07 7.53 -10.99
C ASN A 137 1.84 8.46 -11.92
N ASP A 138 1.36 9.69 -12.13
CA ASP A 138 2.08 10.72 -12.89
C ASP A 138 3.21 11.31 -12.05
N THR A 139 4.18 10.46 -11.74
CA THR A 139 5.36 10.74 -10.90
C THR A 139 6.63 10.85 -11.73
N ALA A 140 6.49 10.93 -13.06
CA ALA A 140 7.61 11.11 -13.96
C ALA A 140 8.31 12.45 -13.68
N ALA A 141 9.57 12.37 -13.30
CA ALA A 141 10.45 13.51 -13.13
C ALA A 141 11.64 13.37 -14.07
N ASP A 142 12.06 14.48 -14.68
CA ASP A 142 13.27 14.52 -15.49
C ASP A 142 14.50 14.47 -14.55
N VAL A 143 14.95 13.25 -14.29
CA VAL A 143 16.15 12.96 -13.50
C VAL A 143 17.17 12.29 -14.41
N ASP A 144 18.42 12.73 -14.31
CA ASP A 144 19.50 12.15 -15.08
C ASP A 144 19.84 10.75 -14.54
N ALA A 145 19.28 9.73 -15.17
CA ALA A 145 19.44 8.33 -14.77
C ALA A 145 20.88 7.81 -14.92
N HIS A 146 21.75 8.54 -15.62
CA HIS A 146 23.15 8.14 -15.83
C HIS A 146 24.10 8.74 -14.79
N ARG A 147 23.64 9.68 -13.97
CA ARG A 147 24.47 10.28 -12.92
C ARG A 147 24.40 9.49 -11.62
N CYS A 148 25.57 9.12 -11.11
CA CYS A 148 25.71 8.44 -9.82
C CYS A 148 25.85 9.45 -8.67
N ILE A 149 25.43 9.06 -7.47
CA ILE A 149 25.51 9.90 -6.27
C ILE A 149 26.95 10.40 -5.99
N HIS A 150 27.96 9.53 -6.13
CA HIS A 150 29.35 9.91 -5.91
C HIS A 150 29.84 10.97 -6.92
N GLN A 151 29.33 10.97 -8.15
CA GLN A 151 29.64 11.99 -9.16
C GLN A 151 29.02 13.34 -8.79
N LEU A 152 27.81 13.36 -8.21
CA LEU A 152 27.21 14.59 -7.70
C LEU A 152 28.06 15.20 -6.58
N VAL A 153 28.64 14.37 -5.70
CA VAL A 153 29.56 14.83 -4.64
C VAL A 153 30.85 15.41 -5.24
N GLU A 154 31.40 14.78 -6.30
CA GLU A 154 32.57 15.29 -7.02
C GLU A 154 32.32 16.67 -7.66
N GLU A 155 31.14 16.87 -8.26
CA GLU A 155 30.75 18.17 -8.81
C GLU A 155 30.71 19.25 -7.72
N TRP A 156 30.16 18.94 -6.54
CA TRP A 156 30.15 19.86 -5.41
C TRP A 156 31.55 20.14 -4.89
N ALA A 157 32.42 19.14 -4.82
CA ALA A 157 33.82 19.33 -4.44
C ALA A 157 34.60 20.21 -5.42
N ALA A 158 34.30 20.13 -6.72
CA ALA A 158 34.88 21.02 -7.72
C ALA A 158 34.33 22.46 -7.62
N ARG A 159 33.03 22.63 -7.36
CA ARG A 159 32.38 23.96 -7.33
C ARG A 159 32.57 24.71 -6.01
N ARG A 160 32.60 23.98 -4.89
CA ARG A 160 32.58 24.54 -3.52
C ARG A 160 33.52 23.74 -2.60
N PRO A 161 34.83 23.69 -2.91
CA PRO A 161 35.79 22.83 -2.21
C PRO A 161 35.82 23.07 -0.70
N ASP A 162 35.82 24.34 -0.27
CA ASP A 162 35.97 24.74 1.15
C ASP A 162 34.64 24.71 1.93
N ALA A 163 33.52 24.41 1.28
CA ALA A 163 32.24 24.31 1.98
C ALA A 163 32.19 23.04 2.83
N THR A 164 31.61 23.14 4.02
CA THR A 164 31.39 21.98 4.89
C THR A 164 30.43 20.99 4.24
N ALA A 165 30.87 19.73 4.12
CA ALA A 165 30.10 18.63 3.53
C ALA A 165 29.52 17.70 4.59
N VAL A 166 30.31 17.36 5.62
CA VAL A 166 29.93 16.41 6.68
C VAL A 166 30.29 16.98 8.04
N VAL A 167 29.41 16.83 9.02
CA VAL A 167 29.67 17.16 10.43
C VAL A 167 29.28 15.94 11.27
N SER A 168 30.19 15.50 12.14
CA SER A 168 30.01 14.36 13.03
C SER A 168 30.65 14.67 14.38
N GLY A 169 29.85 15.09 15.36
CA GLY A 169 30.36 15.61 16.62
C GLY A 169 31.20 16.86 16.39
N GLU A 170 32.41 16.89 16.94
CA GLU A 170 33.35 18.01 16.77
C GLU A 170 34.13 17.95 15.44
N ARG A 171 34.05 16.83 14.71
CA ARG A 171 34.75 16.67 13.43
C ARG A 171 33.88 17.17 12.29
N SER A 172 34.48 17.95 11.39
CA SER A 172 33.86 18.34 10.13
C SER A 172 34.81 18.05 8.96
N LEU A 173 34.23 17.79 7.80
CA LEU A 173 34.95 17.64 6.53
C LEU A 173 34.38 18.63 5.53
N THR A 174 35.27 19.33 4.83
CA THR A 174 34.93 20.09 3.63
C THR A 174 34.65 19.14 2.46
N TYR A 175 34.03 19.63 1.38
CA TYR A 175 33.82 18.82 0.18
C TYR A 175 35.15 18.37 -0.45
N ALA A 176 36.20 19.20 -0.39
CA ALA A 176 37.52 18.84 -0.88
C ALA A 176 38.13 17.67 -0.09
N GLU A 177 38.10 17.73 1.24
CA GLU A 177 38.61 16.67 2.12
C GLU A 177 37.81 15.37 1.98
N LEU A 178 36.47 15.49 1.91
CA LEU A 178 35.59 14.35 1.67
C LEU A 178 35.94 13.65 0.35
N ASN A 179 35.99 14.40 -0.75
CA ASN A 179 36.29 13.84 -2.07
C ASN A 179 37.70 13.21 -2.11
N HIS A 180 38.67 13.83 -1.44
CA HIS A 180 40.02 13.28 -1.35
C HIS A 180 40.03 11.92 -0.64
N GLY A 181 39.40 11.81 0.53
CA GLY A 181 39.29 10.54 1.26
C GLY A 181 38.52 9.47 0.48
N VAL A 182 37.42 9.85 -0.16
CA VAL A 182 36.62 8.97 -1.03
C VAL A 182 37.45 8.43 -2.20
N ASN A 183 38.25 9.27 -2.85
CA ASN A 183 39.11 8.86 -3.96
C ASN A 183 40.18 7.85 -3.51
N GLN A 184 40.87 8.14 -2.40
CA GLN A 184 41.89 7.23 -1.86
C GLN A 184 41.30 5.86 -1.55
N LEU A 185 40.17 5.83 -0.84
CA LEU A 185 39.52 4.58 -0.48
C LEU A 185 39.02 3.82 -1.72
N ALA A 186 38.39 4.51 -2.67
CA ALA A 186 37.89 3.88 -3.89
C ALA A 186 39.03 3.22 -4.70
N HIS A 187 40.18 3.87 -4.81
CA HIS A 187 41.36 3.28 -5.45
C HIS A 187 41.85 2.04 -4.71
N HIS A 188 41.92 2.09 -3.38
CA HIS A 188 42.32 0.94 -2.58
C HIS A 188 41.36 -0.24 -2.72
N LEU A 189 40.05 0.00 -2.67
CA LEU A 189 39.03 -1.03 -2.86
C LEU A 189 39.12 -1.69 -4.24
N ARG A 190 39.40 -0.92 -5.30
CA ARG A 190 39.61 -1.47 -6.65
C ARG A 190 40.82 -2.40 -6.71
N VAL A 191 41.90 -2.07 -5.98
CA VAL A 191 43.06 -2.97 -5.86
C VAL A 191 42.69 -4.28 -5.16
N LEU A 192 41.75 -4.24 -4.20
CA LEU A 192 41.20 -5.42 -3.54
C LEU A 192 40.13 -6.15 -4.37
N GLY A 193 39.90 -5.76 -5.63
CA GLY A 193 38.98 -6.42 -6.54
C GLY A 193 37.52 -5.94 -6.46
N VAL A 194 37.24 -4.84 -5.74
CA VAL A 194 35.90 -4.25 -5.73
C VAL A 194 35.60 -3.56 -7.06
N GLY A 195 34.47 -3.93 -7.66
CA GLY A 195 33.94 -3.39 -8.90
C GLY A 195 32.41 -3.56 -8.97
N PRO A 196 31.80 -3.45 -10.17
CA PRO A 196 30.37 -3.65 -10.36
C PRO A 196 29.86 -4.94 -9.73
N GLU A 197 28.73 -4.85 -9.03
CA GLU A 197 28.05 -5.98 -8.38
C GLU A 197 28.85 -6.67 -7.26
N VAL A 198 30.01 -6.13 -6.87
CA VAL A 198 30.79 -6.65 -5.74
C VAL A 198 30.29 -6.06 -4.43
N PRO A 199 29.76 -6.86 -3.49
CA PRO A 199 29.36 -6.38 -2.18
C PRO A 199 30.58 -6.11 -1.29
N VAL A 200 30.52 -5.05 -0.49
CA VAL A 200 31.52 -4.71 0.52
C VAL A 200 30.81 -4.57 1.86
N GLY A 201 31.16 -5.40 2.84
CA GLY A 201 30.64 -5.28 4.19
C GLY A 201 31.14 -3.98 4.84
N VAL A 202 30.27 -3.26 5.54
CA VAL A 202 30.65 -2.03 6.27
C VAL A 202 30.23 -2.19 7.71
N CYS A 203 31.20 -2.45 8.59
CA CYS A 203 31.01 -2.60 10.03
C CYS A 203 31.64 -1.41 10.75
N MET A 204 30.90 -0.30 10.87
CA MET A 204 31.41 0.93 11.45
C MET A 204 30.28 1.69 12.16
N GLU A 205 30.63 2.35 13.27
CA GLU A 205 29.74 3.28 13.94
C GLU A 205 29.52 4.57 13.12
N ARG A 206 28.47 5.31 13.48
CA ARG A 206 28.16 6.62 12.87
C ARG A 206 29.33 7.58 13.03
N SER A 207 29.87 8.03 11.90
CA SER A 207 31.04 8.89 11.86
C SER A 207 31.21 9.57 10.50
N ALA A 208 32.10 10.57 10.41
CA ALA A 208 32.47 11.16 9.12
C ALA A 208 33.13 10.13 8.18
N GLU A 209 33.90 9.19 8.75
CA GLU A 209 34.55 8.11 7.99
C GLU A 209 33.55 7.11 7.42
N LEU A 210 32.39 6.90 8.06
CA LEU A 210 31.32 6.09 7.48
C LEU A 210 30.85 6.70 6.15
N VAL A 211 30.68 8.02 6.07
CA VAL A 211 30.29 8.68 4.81
C VAL A 211 31.36 8.50 3.74
N VAL A 212 32.65 8.61 4.10
CA VAL A 212 33.77 8.31 3.21
C VAL A 212 33.72 6.86 2.74
N ALA A 213 33.43 5.90 3.63
CA ALA A 213 33.34 4.49 3.32
C ALA A 213 32.24 4.19 2.29
N LEU A 214 31.02 4.68 2.52
CA LEU A 214 29.88 4.45 1.64
C LEU A 214 30.13 5.05 0.25
N LEU A 215 30.59 6.30 0.17
CA LEU A 215 30.90 6.96 -1.11
C LEU A 215 32.10 6.31 -1.80
N GLY A 216 33.12 5.87 -1.06
CA GLY A 216 34.28 5.18 -1.59
C GLY A 216 33.93 3.84 -2.22
N ILE A 217 33.04 3.07 -1.60
CA ILE A 217 32.52 1.80 -2.16
C ILE A 217 31.74 2.07 -3.45
N LEU A 218 30.81 3.02 -3.44
CA LEU A 218 30.04 3.39 -4.63
C LEU A 218 30.94 3.88 -5.76
N LYS A 219 31.97 4.67 -5.45
CA LYS A 219 32.95 5.15 -6.43
C LYS A 219 33.86 4.04 -6.93
N ALA A 220 34.18 3.04 -6.10
CA ALA A 220 34.89 1.84 -6.55
C ALA A 220 34.05 1.02 -7.55
N GLY A 221 32.73 1.15 -7.49
CA GLY A 221 31.74 0.44 -8.31
C GLY A 221 30.99 -0.65 -7.53
N GLY A 222 31.33 -0.86 -6.26
CA GLY A 222 30.72 -1.88 -5.41
C GLY A 222 29.41 -1.44 -4.77
N ALA A 223 28.76 -2.38 -4.09
CA ALA A 223 27.58 -2.15 -3.27
C ALA A 223 27.94 -2.33 -1.79
N TYR A 224 27.56 -1.40 -0.92
CA TYR A 224 27.82 -1.57 0.51
C TYR A 224 26.73 -2.42 1.17
N VAL A 225 27.14 -3.27 2.10
CA VAL A 225 26.25 -4.07 2.96
C VAL A 225 26.48 -3.61 4.40
N PRO A 226 25.53 -2.88 5.01
CA PRO A 226 25.71 -2.38 6.37
C PRO A 226 25.66 -3.52 7.38
N LEU A 227 26.67 -3.57 8.25
CA LEU A 227 26.79 -4.50 9.36
C LEU A 227 26.83 -3.68 10.64
N ASP A 228 25.84 -3.85 11.52
CA ASP A 228 25.80 -3.14 12.79
C ASP A 228 26.76 -3.80 13.79
N PRO A 229 27.80 -3.10 14.29
CA PRO A 229 28.74 -3.66 15.26
C PRO A 229 28.07 -4.09 16.59
N GLU A 230 26.89 -3.56 16.92
CA GLU A 230 26.14 -3.92 18.13
C GLU A 230 25.39 -5.25 17.99
N ASN A 231 25.32 -5.81 16.78
CA ASN A 231 24.71 -7.12 16.58
C ASN A 231 25.51 -8.25 17.25
N PRO A 232 24.84 -9.31 17.73
CA PRO A 232 25.52 -10.51 18.21
C PRO A 232 26.43 -11.12 17.12
N ALA A 233 27.54 -11.72 17.54
CA ALA A 233 28.54 -12.30 16.63
C ALA A 233 27.96 -13.34 15.66
N GLU A 234 27.00 -14.17 16.11
CA GLU A 234 26.31 -15.14 15.26
C GLU A 234 25.54 -14.47 14.11
N ARG A 235 24.91 -13.32 14.38
CA ARG A 235 24.19 -12.54 13.36
C ARG A 235 25.14 -11.89 12.37
N LEU A 236 26.26 -11.34 12.84
CA LEU A 236 27.31 -10.81 11.98
C LEU A 236 27.90 -11.89 11.08
N ARG A 237 28.15 -13.09 11.62
CA ARG A 237 28.67 -14.23 10.85
C ARG A 237 27.70 -14.63 9.74
N PHE A 238 26.43 -14.83 10.10
CA PHE A 238 25.39 -15.14 9.12
C PHE A 238 25.32 -14.11 7.99
N MET A 239 25.33 -12.81 8.33
CA MET A 239 25.29 -11.75 7.31
C MET A 239 26.54 -11.75 6.41
N LEU A 240 27.72 -12.02 6.96
CA LEU A 240 28.98 -12.09 6.20
C LEU A 240 29.05 -13.30 5.26
N GLU A 241 28.49 -14.43 5.70
CA GLU A 241 28.35 -15.64 4.89
C GLU A 241 27.33 -15.43 3.76
N ASP A 242 26.15 -14.89 4.07
CA ASP A 242 25.06 -14.65 3.12
C ASP A 242 25.43 -13.60 2.07
N CYS A 243 26.08 -12.50 2.47
CA CYS A 243 26.46 -11.45 1.51
C CYS A 243 27.68 -11.80 0.66
N ALA A 244 28.46 -12.82 1.03
CA ALA A 244 29.67 -13.27 0.35
C ALA A 244 30.66 -12.13 -0.02
N ALA A 245 30.68 -11.03 0.75
CA ALA A 245 31.50 -9.86 0.46
C ALA A 245 32.99 -10.22 0.55
N PRO A 246 33.81 -10.04 -0.52
CA PRO A 246 35.23 -10.33 -0.47
C PRO A 246 36.00 -9.40 0.48
N VAL A 247 35.45 -8.23 0.79
CA VAL A 247 36.07 -7.20 1.64
C VAL A 247 35.07 -6.71 2.68
N VAL A 248 35.56 -6.49 3.90
CA VAL A 248 34.83 -5.80 4.97
C VAL A 248 35.63 -4.57 5.37
N LEU A 249 34.99 -3.40 5.32
CA LEU A 249 35.51 -2.16 5.89
C LEU A 249 35.07 -2.04 7.34
N THR A 250 36.04 -1.83 8.22
CA THR A 250 35.80 -1.62 9.65
C THR A 250 36.82 -0.63 10.22
N ARG A 251 36.62 -0.23 11.48
CA ARG A 251 37.62 0.52 12.25
C ARG A 251 38.53 -0.44 12.99
N SER A 252 39.77 -0.03 13.26
CA SER A 252 40.76 -0.87 13.98
C SER A 252 40.24 -1.38 15.33
N GLY A 253 39.52 -0.56 16.09
CA GLY A 253 38.92 -0.96 17.37
C GLY A 253 37.73 -1.92 17.28
N LEU A 254 37.22 -2.20 16.07
CA LEU A 254 36.09 -3.09 15.81
C LEU A 254 36.51 -4.35 15.04
N VAL A 255 37.82 -4.59 14.88
CA VAL A 255 38.29 -5.81 14.19
C VAL A 255 37.95 -7.05 15.02
N ASP A 256 38.14 -6.98 16.34
CA ASP A 256 37.91 -8.12 17.25
C ASP A 256 36.43 -8.46 17.45
N THR A 257 35.50 -7.60 17.04
CA THR A 257 34.06 -7.87 17.09
C THR A 257 33.55 -8.62 15.85
N LEU A 258 34.35 -8.62 14.78
CA LEU A 258 34.02 -9.37 13.57
C LEU A 258 34.35 -10.85 13.78
N PRO A 259 33.44 -11.76 13.41
CA PRO A 259 33.73 -13.18 13.49
C PRO A 259 34.81 -13.56 12.48
N ASP A 260 35.72 -14.45 12.87
CA ASP A 260 36.70 -15.04 11.95
C ASP A 260 35.99 -15.68 10.76
N ARG A 261 36.53 -15.45 9.55
CA ARG A 261 36.15 -16.25 8.38
C ARG A 261 36.80 -17.62 8.53
N GLU A 262 35.98 -18.67 8.54
CA GLU A 262 36.51 -20.03 8.41
C GLU A 262 37.24 -20.15 7.05
N GLY A 263 38.58 -20.22 7.08
CA GLY A 263 39.39 -20.58 5.92
C GLY A 263 40.22 -19.49 5.24
N THR A 264 40.96 -18.66 5.99
CA THR A 264 42.10 -17.89 5.42
C THR A 264 43.34 -18.04 6.30
#